data_AF-A0A9P6KWV6-F1
#
_entry.id   AF-A0A9P6KWV6-F1
#
_cell.length_a   1.000
_cell.length_b   1.000
_cell.length_c   1.000
_cell.angle_alpha   90.00
_cell.angle_beta   90.00
_cell.angle_gamma   90.00
#
_symmetry.space_group_name_H-M   'P 1'
#
loop_
_entity.id
_entity.type
_entity.pdbx_description
1 polymer ?
#
loop_
_entity_poly.entity_id
_entity_poly.type
_entity_poly.pdbx_seq_one_letter_code
_entity_poly.pdbx_strand_id
1 'polypeptide(L)'
;MLKLFNAFVRPHLEYAVQFWSPFLRKDVIKLEKVQPRATKLIPSLRNKLYEDRLRKLDLYSLEKRRVRGDMIEVWQIMKGKENVDQASLFTLDTNGVTRNRIQNR
;
A
#
# COMPACT_ATOMS: atom_id res chain seq x y z
N MET A 1 22.72 -3.99 1.31
CA MET A 1 21.68 -3.76 0.27
C MET A 1 20.32 -3.39 0.83
N LEU A 2 19.68 -4.18 1.69
CA LEU A 2 18.32 -3.85 2.20
C LEU A 2 18.25 -2.46 2.86
N LYS A 3 19.21 -2.14 3.74
CA LYS A 3 19.31 -0.83 4.41
C LYS A 3 19.38 0.33 3.41
N LEU A 4 20.16 0.19 2.35
CA LEU A 4 20.33 1.20 1.30
C LEU A 4 19.04 1.40 0.49
N PHE A 5 18.38 0.30 0.10
CA PHE A 5 17.09 0.36 -0.60
C PHE A 5 16.03 1.08 0.26
N ASN A 6 15.95 0.75 1.55
CA ASN A 6 14.98 1.35 2.45
C ASN A 6 15.26 2.82 2.77
N ALA A 7 16.52 3.24 2.82
CA ALA A 7 16.89 4.61 3.16
C ALA A 7 16.80 5.56 1.96
N PHE A 8 17.20 5.11 0.77
CA PHE A 8 17.32 6.01 -0.40
C PHE A 8 16.22 5.78 -1.44
N VAL A 9 15.90 4.54 -1.78
CA VAL A 9 14.99 4.26 -2.89
C VAL A 9 13.53 4.27 -2.44
N ARG A 10 13.26 3.66 -1.28
CA ARG A 10 11.92 3.48 -0.76
C ARG A 10 11.20 4.81 -0.47
N PRO A 11 11.83 5.85 0.12
CA PRO A 11 11.13 7.12 0.35
C PRO A 11 10.67 7.75 -0.95
N HIS A 12 11.47 7.71 -2.03
CA HIS A 12 11.05 8.24 -3.33
C HIS A 12 9.89 7.44 -3.97
N LEU A 13 9.83 6.13 -3.72
CA LEU A 13 8.75 5.25 -4.21
C LEU A 13 7.49 5.26 -3.34
N GLU A 14 7.49 5.95 -2.21
CA GLU A 14 6.35 6.01 -1.28
C GLU A 14 5.93 7.45 -0.97
N TYR A 15 6.77 8.44 -1.29
CA TYR A 15 6.48 9.84 -1.10
C TYR A 15 5.25 10.25 -1.89
N ALA A 16 4.29 10.94 -1.28
CA ALA A 16 3.06 11.40 -1.91
C ALA A 16 2.26 10.30 -2.63
N VAL A 17 2.26 9.08 -2.09
CA VAL A 17 1.65 7.90 -2.74
C VAL A 17 0.21 8.13 -3.19
N GLN A 18 -0.56 8.90 -2.41
CA GLN A 18 -1.95 9.26 -2.68
C GLN A 18 -2.11 10.09 -3.97
N PHE A 19 -1.09 10.87 -4.33
CA PHE A 19 -1.11 11.76 -5.48
C PHE A 19 -0.71 11.05 -6.79
N TRP A 20 0.28 10.17 -6.76
CA TRP A 20 0.83 9.55 -7.97
C TRP A 20 0.56 8.04 -8.08
N SER A 21 -0.25 7.44 -7.19
CA SER A 21 -0.64 6.02 -7.27
C SER A 21 -1.23 5.75 -8.66
N PRO A 22 -0.57 4.95 -9.52
CA PRO A 22 -1.04 4.79 -10.88
C PRO A 22 -2.24 3.86 -10.93
N PHE A 23 -3.25 4.27 -11.71
CA PHE A 23 -4.45 3.48 -11.93
C PHE A 23 -4.20 2.27 -12.84
N LEU A 24 -3.34 2.42 -13.85
CA LEU A 24 -3.17 1.41 -14.87
C LEU A 24 -2.20 0.30 -14.45
N ARG A 25 -2.63 -0.96 -14.65
CA ARG A 25 -1.87 -2.15 -14.26
C ARG A 25 -0.45 -2.18 -14.81
N LYS A 26 -0.23 -1.67 -16.04
CA LYS A 26 1.10 -1.62 -16.67
C LYS A 26 2.08 -0.76 -15.88
N ASP A 27 1.61 0.35 -15.32
CA ASP A 27 2.41 1.32 -14.59
C ASP A 27 2.67 0.83 -13.16
N VAL A 28 1.67 0.19 -12.54
CA VAL A 28 1.83 -0.55 -11.27
C VAL A 28 2.94 -1.60 -11.39
N ILE A 29 2.91 -2.42 -12.45
CA ILE A 29 3.94 -3.44 -12.70
C ILE A 29 5.30 -2.79 -12.96
N LYS A 30 5.36 -1.67 -13.69
CA LYS A 30 6.61 -0.96 -13.98
C LYS A 30 7.28 -0.46 -12.70
N LEU A 31 6.50 0.08 -11.77
CA LEU A 31 7.00 0.47 -10.44
C LEU A 31 7.40 -0.72 -9.60
N GLU A 32 6.58 -1.76 -9.58
CA GLU A 32 6.84 -2.97 -8.80
C GLU A 32 8.20 -3.55 -9.17
N LYS A 33 8.61 -3.54 -10.46
CA LYS A 33 9.90 -4.05 -10.96
C LYS A 33 11.14 -3.47 -10.26
N VAL A 34 11.05 -2.32 -9.59
CA VAL A 34 12.18 -1.74 -8.85
C VAL A 34 12.56 -2.62 -7.65
N GLN A 35 11.59 -3.16 -6.91
CA GLN A 35 11.84 -3.96 -5.72
C GLN A 35 12.42 -5.37 -6.02
N PRO A 36 11.94 -6.15 -7.02
CA PRO A 36 12.59 -7.37 -7.49
C PRO A 36 14.04 -7.14 -7.93
N ARG A 37 14.34 -6.03 -8.62
CA ARG A 37 15.71 -5.69 -9.03
C ARG A 37 16.60 -5.47 -7.82
N ALA A 38 16.15 -4.69 -6.84
CA ALA A 38 16.89 -4.44 -5.60
C ALA A 38 17.12 -5.73 -4.79
N THR A 39 16.10 -6.60 -4.68
CA THR A 39 16.20 -7.85 -3.91
C THR A 39 17.05 -8.93 -4.60
N LYS A 40 17.17 -8.90 -5.93
CA LYS A 40 18.10 -9.78 -6.70
C LYS A 40 19.58 -9.45 -6.49
N LEU A 41 19.90 -8.22 -6.09
CA LEU A 41 21.29 -7.81 -5.82
C LEU A 41 21.85 -8.46 -4.55
N ILE A 42 21.01 -9.08 -3.71
CA ILE A 42 21.45 -9.83 -2.53
C ILE A 42 21.83 -11.26 -3.00
N PRO A 43 23.13 -11.65 -2.96
CA PRO A 43 23.58 -12.91 -3.55
C PRO A 43 22.84 -14.14 -3.01
N SER A 44 22.58 -14.19 -1.70
CA SER A 44 21.88 -15.31 -1.04
C SER A 44 20.40 -15.47 -1.42
N LEU A 45 19.81 -14.46 -2.08
CA LEU A 45 18.40 -14.43 -2.45
C LEU A 45 18.18 -14.40 -3.97
N ARG A 46 19.26 -14.29 -4.77
CA ARG A 46 19.21 -14.07 -6.22
C ARG A 46 18.30 -15.05 -6.95
N ASN A 47 18.41 -16.34 -6.63
CA ASN A 47 17.72 -17.43 -7.35
C ASN A 47 16.32 -17.75 -6.79
N LYS A 48 15.88 -17.08 -5.72
CA LYS A 48 14.56 -17.33 -5.12
C LYS A 48 13.44 -16.66 -5.93
N LEU A 49 12.20 -17.12 -5.76
CA LEU A 49 11.04 -16.41 -6.30
C LEU A 49 10.88 -15.06 -5.62
N TYR A 50 10.19 -14.12 -6.28
CA TYR A 50 10.05 -12.77 -5.75
C TYR A 50 9.33 -12.75 -4.39
N GLU A 51 8.25 -13.51 -4.27
CA GLU A 51 7.47 -13.64 -3.02
C GLU A 51 8.32 -14.22 -1.88
N ASP A 52 9.17 -15.21 -2.18
CA ASP A 52 10.10 -15.77 -1.20
C ASP A 52 11.15 -14.75 -0.73
N ARG A 53 11.64 -13.92 -1.65
CA ARG A 53 12.57 -12.83 -1.30
C ARG A 53 11.89 -11.82 -0.37
N LEU A 54 10.65 -11.44 -0.68
CA LEU A 54 9.86 -10.54 0.16
C LEU A 54 9.66 -11.10 1.56
N ARG A 55 9.24 -12.37 1.67
CA ARG A 55 9.07 -13.07 2.95
C ARG A 55 10.36 -13.17 3.74
N LYS A 56 11.48 -13.49 3.09
CA LYS A 56 12.78 -13.62 3.78
C LYS A 56 13.35 -12.29 4.25
N LEU A 57 13.00 -11.19 3.59
CA LEU A 57 13.44 -9.83 3.92
C LEU A 57 12.41 -9.06 4.77
N ASP A 58 11.30 -9.70 5.14
CA ASP A 58 10.16 -9.09 5.84
C ASP A 58 9.66 -7.80 5.16
N LEU A 59 9.43 -7.89 3.84
CA LEU A 59 8.98 -6.77 3.03
C LEU A 59 7.58 -7.01 2.45
N TYR A 60 6.75 -5.96 2.51
CA TYR A 60 5.56 -5.88 1.66
C TYR A 60 5.94 -5.50 0.22
N SER A 61 5.11 -5.89 -0.75
CA SER A 61 5.19 -5.37 -2.12
C SER A 61 4.92 -3.87 -2.16
N LEU A 62 5.45 -3.17 -3.16
CA LEU A 62 5.18 -1.73 -3.29
C LEU A 62 3.67 -1.50 -3.49
N GLU A 63 3.00 -2.34 -4.28
CA GLU A 63 1.54 -2.27 -4.43
C GLU A 63 0.78 -2.31 -3.09
N LYS A 64 1.08 -3.27 -2.21
CA LYS A 64 0.43 -3.36 -0.89
C LYS A 64 0.71 -2.13 -0.02
N ARG A 65 1.90 -1.54 -0.14
CA ARG A 65 2.28 -0.35 0.62
C ARG A 65 1.56 0.90 0.12
N ARG A 66 1.31 1.03 -1.19
CA ARG A 66 0.48 2.11 -1.74
C ARG A 66 -0.96 2.01 -1.22
N VAL A 67 -1.56 0.83 -1.30
CA VAL A 67 -2.90 0.57 -0.74
C VAL A 67 -2.96 0.94 0.75
N ARG A 68 -1.90 0.64 1.53
CA ARG A 68 -1.82 1.09 2.92
C ARG A 68 -1.81 2.61 3.05
N GLY A 69 -1.06 3.33 2.21
CA GLY A 69 -1.04 4.79 2.20
C GLY A 69 -2.40 5.39 1.84
N ASP A 70 -3.08 4.81 0.86
CA ASP A 70 -4.44 5.22 0.48
C ASP A 70 -5.43 5.02 1.64
N MET A 71 -5.35 3.89 2.36
CA MET A 71 -6.18 3.65 3.55
C MET A 71 -5.89 4.63 4.69
N ILE A 72 -4.62 5.03 4.87
CA ILE A 72 -4.26 6.04 5.88
C ILE A 72 -4.87 7.40 5.51
N GLU A 73 -4.87 7.76 4.23
CA GLU A 73 -5.47 9.01 3.75
C GLU A 73 -6.97 9.06 3.98
N VAL A 74 -7.66 7.99 3.59
CA VAL A 74 -9.09 7.84 3.84
C VAL A 74 -9.37 8.03 5.32
N TRP A 75 -8.57 7.44 6.21
CA TRP A 75 -8.72 7.63 7.64
C TRP A 75 -8.48 9.09 8.10
N GLN A 76 -7.51 9.79 7.54
CA GLN A 76 -7.26 11.20 7.85
C GLN A 76 -8.45 12.08 7.45
N ILE A 77 -8.99 11.87 6.25
CA ILE A 77 -10.20 12.55 5.75
C ILE A 77 -11.40 12.25 6.66
N MET A 78 -11.64 10.97 6.99
CA MET A 78 -12.72 10.56 7.90
C MET A 78 -12.61 11.14 9.32
N LYS A 79 -11.42 11.58 9.73
CA LYS A 79 -11.17 12.19 11.05
C LYS A 79 -11.09 13.71 10.99
N GLY A 80 -11.37 14.33 9.85
CA GLY A 80 -11.31 15.78 9.67
C GLY A 80 -9.90 16.36 9.87
N LYS A 81 -8.85 15.55 9.63
CA LYS A 81 -7.46 16.01 9.71
C LYS A 81 -6.99 16.68 8.43
N GLU A 82 -7.70 16.46 7.34
CA GLU A 82 -7.47 17.07 6.04
C GLU A 82 -8.49 18.17 5.79
N ASN A 83 -8.08 19.20 5.04
CA ASN A 83 -8.97 20.29 4.62
C ASN A 83 -9.80 19.87 3.39
N VAL A 84 -10.52 18.77 3.52
CA VAL A 84 -11.36 18.19 2.46
C VAL A 84 -12.71 17.83 3.06
N ASP A 85 -13.79 18.20 2.39
CA ASP A 85 -15.13 17.81 2.83
C ASP A 85 -15.33 16.30 2.64
N GLN A 86 -15.42 15.58 3.76
CA GLN A 86 -15.66 14.15 3.80
C GLN A 86 -16.93 13.75 3.03
N ALA A 87 -18.00 14.54 3.16
CA ALA A 87 -19.29 14.23 2.54
C ALA A 87 -19.24 14.35 1.01
N SER A 88 -18.33 15.17 0.47
CA SER A 88 -18.10 15.29 -0.97
C SER A 88 -17.43 14.05 -1.59
N LEU A 89 -16.66 13.30 -0.80
CA LEU A 89 -15.86 12.17 -1.28
C LEU A 89 -16.46 10.80 -0.96
N PHE A 90 -17.17 10.66 0.17
CA PHE A 90 -17.61 9.36 0.67
C PHE A 90 -19.06 9.38 1.13
N THR A 91 -19.82 8.38 0.69
CA THR A 91 -21.14 8.06 1.24
C THR A 91 -20.98 6.99 2.31
N LEU A 92 -21.22 7.34 3.58
CA LEU A 92 -21.20 6.38 4.67
C LEU A 92 -22.55 5.69 4.79
N ASP A 93 -22.54 4.35 4.81
CA ASP A 93 -23.75 3.58 5.13
C ASP A 93 -23.97 3.61 6.65
N THR A 94 -25.04 4.29 7.08
CA THR A 94 -25.46 4.37 8.48
C THR A 94 -26.39 3.24 8.89
N ASN A 95 -26.75 2.33 7.98
CA ASN A 95 -27.58 1.19 8.31
C ASN A 95 -26.78 0.23 9.20
N GLY A 96 -27.06 0.26 10.50
CA GLY A 96 -26.42 -0.58 11.53
C GLY A 96 -26.70 -2.09 11.41
N VAL A 97 -27.09 -2.57 10.22
CA VAL A 97 -27.26 -4.00 9.93
C VAL A 97 -25.91 -4.55 9.49
N THR A 98 -25.01 -4.76 10.45
CA THR A 98 -23.96 -5.76 10.27
C THR A 98 -24.65 -7.12 10.20
N ARG A 99 -24.17 -7.99 9.29
CA ARG A 99 -24.83 -9.24 8.81
C ARG A 99 -25.28 -10.26 9.88
N ASN A 100 -25.21 -9.97 11.18
CA ASN A 100 -25.47 -10.88 12.30
C ASN A 100 -26.36 -10.30 13.44
N ARG A 101 -27.35 -9.43 13.17
CA ARG A 101 -28.35 -9.07 14.21
C ARG A 101 -29.55 -10.01 14.15
N ILE A 102 -29.42 -11.22 14.68
CA ILE A 102 -30.57 -12.09 14.98
C ILE A 102 -31.33 -11.44 16.14
N GLN A 103 -32.51 -10.93 15.84
CA GLN A 103 -33.40 -10.29 16.80
C GLN A 103 -34.28 -11.35 17.46
N ASN A 104 -33.79 -11.98 18.53
CA ASN A 104 -34.63 -12.79 19.41
C ASN A 104 -35.44 -11.84 20.31
N ARG A 105 -36.75 -11.81 20.11
CA ARG A 105 -37.75 -11.36 21.08
C ARG A 105 -38.31 -12.58 21.80
#